data_AF-A0A0G1K716-F1
#
_entry.id   AF-A0A0G1K716-F1
#
_cell.length_a   1.000
_cell.length_b   1.000
_cell.length_c   1.000
_cell.angle_alpha   90.00
_cell.angle_beta   90.00
_cell.angle_gamma   90.00
#
_symmetry.space_group_name_H-M   'P 1'
#
loop_
_entity.id
_entity.type
_entity.pdbx_description
1 polymer ?
#
loop_
_entity_poly.entity_id
_entity_poly.type
_entity_poly.pdbx_seq_one_letter_code
_entity_poly.pdbx_strand_id
1 'polypeptide(L)' 'MHDWLFGFRKVLELIRVDVLDIIQRIPKDNIVIVRGKDDYYFCDKKSVEIIQQNGIKFIEVDAGHDWNEKIAETVKNLTN' A
#
# COMPACT_ATOMS: atom_id res chain seq x y z
N MET A 1 -3.75 28.89 -11.23
CA MET A 1 -4.73 29.08 -10.13
C MET A 1 -5.90 28.07 -10.19
N HIS A 2 -6.04 27.27 -11.25
CA HIS A 2 -7.08 26.25 -11.40
C HIS A 2 -6.68 24.89 -10.77
N ASP A 3 -5.38 24.57 -10.77
CA ASP A 3 -4.87 23.26 -10.34
C ASP A 3 -4.97 23.02 -8.83
N TRP A 4 -4.90 24.08 -8.02
CA TRP A 4 -5.00 23.99 -6.56
C TRP A 4 -6.38 23.54 -6.10
N LEU A 5 -7.45 24.03 -6.75
CA LEU A 5 -8.82 23.65 -6.43
C LEU A 5 -9.09 22.18 -6.81
N PHE A 6 -8.52 21.73 -7.93
CA PHE A 6 -8.62 20.34 -8.35
C PHE A 6 -7.88 19.40 -7.38
N GLY A 7 -6.64 19.74 -7.01
CA GLY A 7 -5.86 19.02 -6.01
C GLY A 7 -6.55 18.96 -4.64
N PHE A 8 -7.10 20.09 -4.18
CA PHE A 8 -7.83 20.15 -2.92
C PHE A 8 -9.11 19.28 -2.91
N ARG A 9 -9.87 19.25 -4.01
CA ARG A 9 -11.04 18.35 -4.13
C ARG A 9 -10.62 16.88 -4.07
N LYS A 10 -9.50 16.50 -4.68
CA LYS A 10 -8.97 15.13 -4.60
C LYS A 10 -8.52 14.74 -3.20
N VAL A 11 -7.87 15.66 -2.49
CA VAL A 11 -7.51 15.45 -1.07
C VAL A 11 -8.77 15.28 -0.21
N LEU A 12 -9.80 16.11 -0.42
CA LEU A 12 -11.08 15.97 0.28
C LEU A 12 -11.79 14.64 -0.03
N GLU A 13 -11.72 14.15 -1.27
CA GLU A 13 -12.24 12.82 -1.64
C GLU A 13 -11.49 11.70 -0.91
N LEU A 14 -10.16 11.81 -0.78
CA LEU A 14 -9.34 10.83 -0.05
C LEU A 14 -9.63 10.83 1.46
N ILE A 15 -9.92 12.00 2.06
CA ILE A 15 -10.28 12.12 3.48
C ILE A 15 -11.62 11.45 3.79
N ARG A 16 -12.52 11.30 2.82
CA ARG A 16 -13.84 10.66 3.03
C ARG A 16 -13.76 9.14 3.17
N VAL A 17 -12.64 8.54 2.80
CA VAL A 17 -12.46 7.09 2.85
C VAL A 17 -11.75 6.72 4.15
N ASP A 18 -12.47 6.07 5.06
CA ASP A 18 -11.87 5.51 6.27
C ASP A 18 -11.14 4.21 5.92
N VAL A 19 -9.87 4.34 5.56
CA VAL A 19 -9.00 3.22 5.20
C VAL A 19 -8.81 2.26 6.40
N LEU A 20 -8.89 2.75 7.63
CA LEU A 20 -8.74 1.95 8.84
C LEU A 20 -9.99 1.09 9.13
N ASP A 21 -11.18 1.57 8.78
CA ASP A 21 -12.37 0.73 8.81
C ASP A 21 -12.37 -0.30 7.67
N ILE A 22 -11.93 0.09 6.48
CA ILE A 22 -11.84 -0.81 5.32
C ILE A 22 -10.88 -1.97 5.60
N ILE A 23 -9.68 -1.70 6.11
CA ILE A 23 -8.67 -2.74 6.36
C ILE A 23 -9.16 -3.79 7.38
N GLN A 24 -10.09 -3.43 8.27
CA GLN A 24 -10.69 -4.37 9.21
C GLN A 24 -11.68 -5.33 8.52
N ARG A 25 -12.37 -4.87 7.46
CA ARG A 25 -13.48 -5.59 6.80
C ARG A 25 -13.07 -6.38 5.56
N ILE A 26 -11.96 -6.01 4.91
CA ILE A 26 -11.50 -6.73 3.71
C ILE A 26 -11.06 -8.17 4.04
N PRO A 27 -11.22 -9.13 3.10
CA PRO A 27 -10.79 -10.50 3.29
C PRO A 27 -9.25 -10.61 3.26
N LYS A 28 -8.64 -10.59 4.46
CA LYS A 28 -7.18 -10.55 4.65
C LYS A 28 -6.46 -11.76 4.05
N ASP A 29 -7.08 -12.94 4.10
CA ASP A 29 -6.47 -14.20 3.66
C ASP A 29 -6.14 -14.23 2.16
N ASN A 30 -6.80 -13.39 1.37
CA ASN A 30 -6.63 -13.31 -0.08
C ASN A 30 -5.73 -12.13 -0.51
N ILE A 31 -5.15 -11.40 0.45
CA ILE A 31 -4.38 -10.19 0.18
C ILE A 31 -2.96 -10.36 0.68
N VAL A 32 -2.01 -10.17 -0.24
CA VAL A 32 -0.59 -10.09 0.08
C VAL A 32 -0.07 -8.75 -0.42
N ILE A 33 0.56 -7.98 0.46
CA ILE A 33 1.20 -6.71 0.12
C ILE A 33 2.69 -6.96 -0.10
N VAL A 34 3.18 -6.58 -1.28
CA VAL A 34 4.61 -6.62 -1.63
C VAL A 34 5.13 -5.19 -1.67
N ARG A 35 6.23 -4.91 -0.96
CA ARG A 35 6.81 -3.57 -0.86
C ARG A 35 8.33 -3.63 -1.07
N GLY A 36 8.88 -2.60 -1.70
CA GLY A 36 10.31 -2.36 -1.69
C GLY A 36 10.82 -1.88 -0.32
N LYS A 37 11.99 -2.37 0.10
CA LYS A 37 12.76 -1.80 1.21
C LYS A 37 13.02 -0.31 0.96
N ASP A 38 12.94 0.48 2.03
CA ASP A 38 13.20 1.93 1.98
C ASP A 38 12.23 2.73 1.07
N ASP A 39 11.07 2.18 0.69
CA ASP A 39 10.01 2.98 0.08
C ASP A 39 9.29 3.83 1.14
N TYR A 40 9.72 5.08 1.29
CA TYR A 40 9.15 6.03 2.25
C TYR A 40 8.03 6.92 1.68
N TYR A 41 7.64 6.75 0.41
CA TYR A 41 6.69 7.69 -0.23
C TYR A 41 5.23 7.46 0.19
N PHE A 42 4.79 6.20 0.24
CA PHE A 42 3.39 5.85 0.55
C PHE A 42 3.22 4.73 1.57
N CYS A 43 4.28 3.99 1.90
CA CYS A 43 4.22 2.85 2.79
C CYS A 43 5.30 2.96 3.86
N ASP A 44 5.21 4.00 4.68
CA ASP A 44 6.16 4.23 5.77
C ASP A 44 6.06 3.16 6.87
N LYS A 45 6.92 3.26 7.88
CA LYS A 45 6.96 2.29 8.99
C LYS A 45 5.59 2.13 9.68
N LYS A 46 4.84 3.22 9.85
CA LYS A 46 3.50 3.17 10.49
C LYS A 46 2.50 2.41 9.63
N SER A 47 2.56 2.58 8.32
CA SER A 47 1.72 1.86 7.36
C SER A 47 1.97 0.35 7.45
N VAL A 48 3.23 -0.06 7.54
CA VAL A 48 3.61 -1.48 7.74
C VAL A 48 3.08 -2.01 9.08
N GLU A 49 3.23 -1.25 10.17
CA GLU A 49 2.70 -1.63 11.48
C GLU A 49 1.19 -1.85 11.43
N ILE A 50 0.44 -0.97 10.77
CA ILE A 50 -1.01 -1.10 10.58
C ILE A 50 -1.36 -2.36 9.78
N ILE A 51 -0.67 -2.62 8.67
CA ILE A 51 -0.88 -3.81 7.83
C ILE A 51 -0.65 -5.08 8.64
N GLN A 52 0.46 -5.16 9.37
CA GLN A 52 0.83 -6.31 10.19
C GLN A 52 -0.15 -6.53 11.36
N GLN A 53 -0.54 -5.46 12.07
CA GLN A 53 -1.51 -5.53 13.16
C GLN A 53 -2.90 -6.02 12.69
N ASN A 54 -3.28 -5.73 11.45
CA ASN A 54 -4.53 -6.18 10.85
C ASN A 54 -4.46 -7.58 10.23
N GLY A 55 -3.33 -8.28 10.36
CA GLY A 55 -3.17 -9.66 9.91
C GLY A 55 -3.06 -9.83 8.40
N ILE A 56 -2.75 -8.76 7.66
CA ILE A 56 -2.51 -8.84 6.22
C ILE A 56 -1.09 -9.33 5.99
N LYS A 57 -0.94 -10.31 5.10
CA LYS A 57 0.38 -10.86 4.75
C LYS A 57 1.20 -9.78 4.04
N PHE A 58 2.43 -9.61 4.48
CA PHE A 58 3.32 -8.55 4.03
C PHE A 58 4.70 -9.12 3.69
N ILE A 59 5.25 -8.72 2.55
CA ILE A 59 6.55 -9.17 2.04
C ILE A 59 7.37 -7.95 1.63
N GLU A 60 8.56 -7.82 2.22
CA GLU A 60 9.54 -6.82 1.81
C GLU A 60 10.58 -7.43 0.87
N VAL A 61 10.80 -6.76 -0.24
CA VAL A 61 11.80 -7.13 -1.24
C VAL A 61 12.84 -6.04 -1.35
N ASP A 62 14.04 -6.40 -1.80
CA ASP A 62 15.16 -5.47 -1.96
C ASP A 62 14.99 -4.58 -3.21
N ALA A 63 13.92 -3.80 -3.23
CA ALA A 63 13.50 -2.85 -4.26
C ALA A 63 13.23 -1.49 -3.61
N GLY A 64 13.27 -0.40 -4.38
CA GLY A 64 12.84 0.92 -3.90
C GLY A 64 11.34 1.16 -4.11
N HIS A 65 10.97 2.39 -4.42
CA HIS A 65 9.58 2.78 -4.70
C HIS A 65 9.04 2.21 -6.02
N ASP A 66 9.91 2.05 -7.01
CA ASP A 66 9.50 1.69 -8.38
C ASP A 66 9.36 0.18 -8.60
N TRP A 67 8.48 -0.18 -9.53
CA TRP A 67 8.35 -1.54 -10.01
C TRP A 67 9.65 -2.02 -10.67
N ASN A 68 10.14 -3.18 -10.23
CA ASN A 68 11.35 -3.79 -10.78
C ASN A 68 11.26 -5.32 -10.83
N GLU A 69 12.33 -5.95 -11.32
CA GLU A 69 12.40 -7.41 -11.50
C GLU A 69 12.15 -8.18 -10.20
N LYS A 70 12.62 -7.69 -9.05
CA LYS A 70 12.45 -8.36 -7.75
C LYS A 70 10.98 -8.34 -7.30
N ILE A 71 10.30 -7.20 -7.47
CA ILE A 71 8.86 -7.10 -7.20
C ILE A 71 8.10 -8.02 -8.16
N ALA A 72 8.44 -7.97 -9.46
CA ALA A 72 7.78 -8.77 -10.50
C ALA A 72 7.92 -10.28 -10.25
N GLU A 73 9.11 -10.74 -9.89
CA GLU A 73 9.39 -12.14 -9.56
C GLU A 73 8.61 -12.58 -8.32
N THR A 74 8.58 -11.75 -7.28
CA THR A 74 7.85 -12.02 -6.05
C THR A 74 6.36 -12.16 -6.31
N VAL A 75 5.77 -11.24 -7.09
CA VAL A 75 4.36 -11.31 -7.47
C VAL A 75 4.07 -12.56 -8.29
N LYS A 76 4.93 -12.88 -9.27
CA LYS A 76 4.79 -14.09 -10.10
C LYS A 76 4.79 -15.37 -9.25
N ASN A 77 5.62 -15.44 -8.22
CA ASN A 77 5.70 -16.59 -7.31
C ASN A 77 4.48 -16.72 -6.38
N LEU A 78 3.72 -15.64 -6.17
CA LEU A 78 2.49 -15.66 -5.36
C LEU A 78 1.25 -16.05 -6.15
N THR A 79 1.28 -15.87 -7.48
CA THR A 79 0.12 -16.09 -8.37
C THR A 79 0.19 -17.39 -9.17
N ASN A 80 1.33 -18.08 -9.14
CA ASN A 80 1.51 -19.43 -9.70
C ASN A 80 1.28 -20.49 -8.63
#